data_AF-A0A7W1JUE3-F1
#
_entry.id   AF-A0A7W1JUE3-F1
#
_cell.length_a   1.000
_cell.length_b   1.000
_cell.length_c   1.000
_cell.angle_alpha   90.00
_cell.angle_beta   90.00
_cell.angle_gamma   90.00
#
_symmetry.space_group_name_H-M   'P 1'
#
loop_
_entity.id
_entity.type
_entity.pdbx_description
1 polymer ?
#
loop_
_entity_poly.entity_id
_entity_poly.type
_entity_poly.pdbx_seq_one_letter_code
_entity_poly.pdbx_strand_id
1 'polypeptide(L)'
;FLNKREWEWSLADQANMLAAKKANERAPARIRREVFRRIVSPYGVTGVNAGETEAVHEKTLANVHRQQLVEVDGQSDILVLGLPYICPYNVNSVMNPILVQCLGLGYFFNMYLGQPLVRRGGVMILHHPTPWEFHQVHHPSYVDFFDEVLAETTDPAAIEAKFEQQYAQDPWYTHLYRNSYAYHGVHPFYMWYWGAHAMEYLDNNVLFVGGDRRAVRRMGFRAASSFADALEMARDVVGSSPRITYLHSPPLALTEVR
;
A
#
# COMPACT_ATOMS: atom_id res chain seq x y z
N PHE A 1 22.34 9.11 -0.85
CA PHE A 1 21.23 9.35 0.08
C PHE A 1 20.25 8.18 0.18
N LEU A 2 19.67 7.63 -0.90
CA LEU A 2 18.61 6.59 -0.82
C LEU A 2 18.97 5.30 -0.03
N ASN A 3 20.24 4.89 0.00
CA ASN A 3 20.69 3.69 0.72
C ASN A 3 21.31 4.00 2.09
N LYS A 4 21.12 5.21 2.62
CA LYS A 4 21.66 5.65 3.92
C LYS A 4 20.53 6.07 4.82
N ARG A 5 20.66 5.83 6.12
CA ARG A 5 19.71 6.35 7.10
C ARG A 5 19.76 7.87 7.11
N GLU A 6 18.63 8.53 7.32
CA GLU A 6 18.52 9.99 7.22
C GLU A 6 19.47 10.72 8.18
N TRP A 7 19.73 10.17 9.36
CA TRP A 7 20.70 10.71 10.33
C TRP A 7 22.17 10.53 9.91
N GLU A 8 22.45 9.71 8.90
CA GLU A 8 23.79 9.52 8.31
C GLU A 8 24.01 10.44 7.09
N TRP A 9 23.03 11.26 6.73
CA TRP A 9 23.12 12.10 5.54
C TRP A 9 24.09 13.26 5.73
N SER A 10 25.06 13.34 4.83
CA SER A 10 25.88 14.54 4.64
C SER A 10 25.08 15.70 4.04
N LEU A 11 25.65 16.93 4.07
CA LEU A 11 25.07 18.07 3.35
C LEU A 11 24.89 17.78 1.85
N ALA A 12 25.80 17.03 1.24
CA ALA A 12 25.68 16.60 -0.15
C ALA A 12 24.53 15.61 -0.36
N ASP A 13 24.30 14.68 0.56
CA ASP A 13 23.16 13.75 0.52
C ASP A 13 21.83 14.51 0.62
N GLN A 14 21.72 15.49 1.52
CA GLN A 14 20.55 16.34 1.68
C GLN A 14 20.27 17.18 0.42
N ALA A 15 21.31 17.80 -0.14
CA ALA A 15 21.20 18.56 -1.39
C ALA A 15 20.73 17.68 -2.56
N ASN A 16 21.28 16.47 -2.68
CA ASN A 16 20.88 15.49 -3.70
C ASN A 16 19.43 15.04 -3.52
N MET A 17 18.98 14.79 -2.28
CA MET A 17 17.59 14.46 -1.99
C MET A 17 16.65 15.59 -2.42
N LEU A 18 16.96 16.84 -2.05
CA LEU A 18 16.15 18.00 -2.41
C LEU A 18 16.09 18.22 -3.92
N ALA A 19 17.22 18.05 -4.62
CA ALA A 19 17.28 18.12 -6.07
C ALA A 19 16.42 17.02 -6.73
N ALA A 20 16.55 15.77 -6.27
CA ALA A 20 15.77 14.65 -6.76
C ALA A 20 14.26 14.84 -6.53
N LYS A 21 13.87 15.33 -5.35
CA LYS A 21 12.48 15.67 -5.02
C LYS A 21 11.90 16.73 -5.95
N LYS A 22 12.59 17.86 -6.13
CA LYS A 22 12.14 18.95 -7.02
C LYS A 22 12.09 18.51 -8.49
N ALA A 23 13.05 17.71 -8.93
CA ALA A 23 13.05 17.15 -10.27
C ALA A 23 11.85 16.22 -10.46
N ASN A 24 11.57 15.34 -9.49
CA ASN A 24 10.42 14.45 -9.52
C ASN A 24 9.09 15.21 -9.52
N GLU A 25 8.93 16.26 -8.71
CA GLU A 25 7.71 17.08 -8.66
C GLU A 25 7.40 17.76 -9.99
N ARG A 26 8.43 18.13 -10.78
CA ARG A 26 8.28 18.81 -12.07
C ARG A 26 8.26 17.87 -13.27
N ALA A 27 8.66 16.62 -13.09
CA ALA A 27 8.78 15.66 -14.18
C ALA A 27 7.40 15.22 -14.68
N PRO A 28 7.19 15.13 -16.02
CA PRO A 28 6.01 14.50 -16.59
C PRO A 28 5.80 13.08 -16.06
N ALA A 29 4.53 12.66 -15.91
CA ALA A 29 4.16 11.35 -15.36
C ALA A 29 4.89 10.17 -16.04
N ARG A 30 5.02 10.21 -17.38
CA ARG A 30 5.74 9.20 -18.16
C ARG A 30 7.20 9.06 -17.75
N ILE A 31 7.90 10.18 -17.53
CA ILE A 31 9.32 10.17 -17.14
C ILE A 31 9.47 9.62 -15.71
N ARG A 32 8.61 10.05 -14.77
CA ARG A 32 8.61 9.51 -13.41
C ARG A 32 8.45 8.00 -13.42
N ARG A 33 7.44 7.50 -14.14
CA ARG A 33 7.18 6.06 -14.28
C ARG A 33 8.37 5.30 -14.85
N GLU A 34 9.00 5.83 -15.90
CA GLU A 34 10.19 5.20 -16.50
C GLU A 34 11.38 5.14 -15.53
N VAL A 35 11.66 6.23 -14.81
CA VAL A 35 12.73 6.28 -13.81
C VAL A 35 12.48 5.25 -12.71
N PHE A 36 11.30 5.29 -12.09
CA PHE A 36 10.96 4.39 -11.01
C PHE A 36 10.96 2.92 -11.47
N ARG A 37 10.47 2.62 -12.69
CA ARG A 37 10.52 1.27 -13.29
C ARG A 37 11.92 0.69 -13.39
N ARG A 38 12.93 1.53 -13.57
CA ARG A 38 14.34 1.09 -13.68
C ARG A 38 15.00 0.86 -12.33
N ILE A 39 14.41 1.33 -11.24
CA ILE A 39 14.91 1.10 -9.90
C ILE A 39 14.56 -0.33 -9.52
N VAL A 40 15.58 -1.17 -9.46
CA VAL A 40 15.48 -2.55 -9.00
C VAL A 40 15.95 -2.64 -7.57
N SER A 41 15.24 -3.41 -6.74
CA SER A 41 15.71 -3.74 -5.40
C SER A 41 16.94 -4.63 -5.50
N PRO A 42 18.00 -4.39 -4.70
CA PRO A 42 19.22 -5.19 -4.71
C PRO A 42 19.04 -6.51 -3.94
N TYR A 43 17.93 -7.21 -4.14
CA TYR A 43 17.68 -8.48 -3.47
C TYR A 43 18.63 -9.55 -3.98
N GLY A 44 19.24 -10.28 -3.05
CA GLY A 44 20.04 -11.47 -3.33
C GLY A 44 19.39 -12.72 -2.73
N VAL A 45 19.88 -13.89 -3.14
CA VAL A 45 19.46 -15.17 -2.55
C VAL A 45 19.99 -15.24 -1.11
N THR A 46 19.10 -15.38 -0.13
CA THR A 46 19.47 -15.51 1.29
C THR A 46 19.46 -16.95 1.80
N GLY A 47 18.88 -17.89 1.03
CA GLY A 47 18.88 -19.32 1.32
C GLY A 47 18.15 -20.11 0.24
N VAL A 48 18.53 -21.39 0.08
CA VAL A 48 17.84 -22.38 -0.77
C VAL A 48 17.63 -23.63 0.07
N ASN A 49 16.37 -23.97 0.34
CA ASN A 49 16.00 -25.17 1.09
C ASN A 49 15.25 -26.13 0.15
N ALA A 50 15.68 -27.38 0.07
CA ALA A 50 15.05 -28.42 -0.75
C ALA A 50 14.93 -29.71 0.06
N GLY A 51 13.78 -30.38 -0.03
CA GLY A 51 13.45 -31.55 0.78
C GLY A 51 11.95 -31.70 1.03
N GLU A 52 11.62 -32.45 2.07
CA GLU A 52 10.24 -32.61 2.57
C GLU A 52 9.66 -31.24 3.00
N THR A 53 8.40 -30.99 2.65
CA THR A 53 7.75 -29.68 2.71
C THR A 53 7.78 -29.04 4.09
N GLU A 54 7.39 -29.76 5.14
CA GLU A 54 7.34 -29.21 6.51
C GLU A 54 8.76 -28.94 7.05
N ALA A 55 9.69 -29.88 6.83
CA ALA A 55 11.08 -29.75 7.24
C ALA A 55 11.81 -28.56 6.58
N VAL A 56 11.48 -28.24 5.32
CA VAL A 56 12.04 -27.05 4.65
C VAL A 56 11.25 -25.77 4.98
N HIS A 57 9.97 -25.88 5.34
CA HIS A 57 9.14 -24.75 5.73
C HIS A 57 9.70 -24.07 6.99
N GLU A 58 9.98 -24.83 8.06
CA GLU A 58 10.56 -24.30 9.30
C GLU A 58 11.88 -23.56 9.06
N LYS A 59 12.79 -24.17 8.27
CA LYS A 59 14.08 -23.56 7.91
C LYS A 59 13.90 -22.27 7.10
N THR A 60 12.92 -22.26 6.21
CA THR A 60 12.60 -21.10 5.38
C THR A 60 12.04 -19.96 6.23
N LEU A 61 11.12 -20.24 7.15
CA LEU A 61 10.58 -19.25 8.07
C LEU A 61 11.66 -18.67 9.00
N ALA A 62 12.53 -19.52 9.57
CA ALA A 62 13.66 -19.05 10.37
C ALA A 62 14.57 -18.09 9.60
N ASN A 63 14.79 -18.34 8.30
CA ASN A 63 15.57 -17.46 7.43
C ASN A 63 14.85 -16.13 7.13
N VAL A 64 13.55 -16.18 6.86
CA VAL A 64 12.71 -14.98 6.66
C VAL A 64 12.68 -14.13 7.92
N HIS A 65 12.45 -14.73 9.09
CA HIS A 65 12.43 -14.02 10.37
C HIS A 65 13.79 -13.38 10.67
N ARG A 66 14.89 -14.12 10.47
CA ARG A 66 16.25 -13.55 10.62
C ARG A 66 16.49 -12.32 9.74
N GLN A 67 15.90 -12.28 8.54
CA GLN A 67 16.10 -11.18 7.59
C GLN A 67 15.14 -10.01 7.80
N GLN A 68 13.88 -10.28 8.10
CA GLN A 68 12.79 -9.31 8.01
C GLN A 68 12.17 -8.96 9.35
N LEU A 69 12.33 -9.79 10.39
CA LEU A 69 11.72 -9.54 11.69
C LEU A 69 12.42 -8.35 12.37
N VAL A 70 11.64 -7.35 12.76
CA VAL A 70 12.11 -6.17 13.47
C VAL A 70 11.28 -6.02 14.74
N GLU A 71 11.95 -6.06 15.88
CA GLU A 71 11.36 -5.84 17.19
C GLU A 71 11.09 -4.34 17.39
N VAL A 72 9.90 -4.00 17.90
CA VAL A 72 9.49 -2.61 18.16
C VAL A 72 8.84 -2.49 19.53
N ASP A 73 9.17 -1.43 20.27
CA ASP A 73 8.65 -1.17 21.61
C ASP A 73 7.24 -0.54 21.57
N GLY A 74 6.21 -1.37 21.81
CA GLY A 74 4.81 -0.97 21.88
C GLY A 74 4.21 -0.47 20.56
N GLN A 75 2.88 -0.34 20.55
CA GLN A 75 2.15 0.22 19.42
C GLN A 75 2.23 1.76 19.40
N SER A 76 2.09 2.32 18.20
CA SER A 76 1.96 3.76 17.97
C SER A 76 0.49 4.19 17.88
N ASP A 77 0.22 5.47 18.18
CA ASP A 77 -1.08 6.08 17.92
C ASP A 77 -1.25 6.42 16.42
N ILE A 78 -0.13 6.77 15.76
CA ILE A 78 -0.08 7.08 14.33
C ILE A 78 1.00 6.22 13.66
N LEU A 79 0.62 5.49 12.61
CA LEU A 79 1.56 4.83 11.69
C LEU A 79 1.68 5.61 10.39
N VAL A 80 2.90 5.97 10.02
CA VAL A 80 3.22 6.68 8.78
C VAL A 80 3.94 5.73 7.82
N LEU A 81 3.47 5.69 6.56
CA LEU A 81 4.01 4.81 5.52
C LEU A 81 4.17 5.57 4.20
N GLY A 82 5.34 5.44 3.58
CA GLY A 82 5.54 5.79 2.18
C GLY A 82 5.23 4.61 1.28
N LEU A 83 4.29 4.75 0.34
CA LEU A 83 3.95 3.66 -0.56
C LEU A 83 4.78 3.76 -1.85
N PRO A 84 5.48 2.70 -2.26
CA PRO A 84 6.22 2.70 -3.51
C PRO A 84 5.26 2.72 -4.72
N TYR A 85 5.80 3.05 -5.90
CA TYR A 85 5.05 3.05 -7.15
C TYR A 85 4.66 1.65 -7.66
N ILE A 86 5.04 0.58 -6.95
CA ILE A 86 4.88 -0.81 -7.37
C ILE A 86 4.33 -1.70 -6.25
N CYS A 87 3.45 -2.62 -6.65
CA CYS A 87 2.90 -3.73 -5.88
C CYS A 87 2.87 -4.97 -6.81
N PRO A 88 2.52 -6.17 -6.30
CA PRO A 88 2.46 -7.39 -7.11
C PRO A 88 1.50 -7.31 -8.32
N TYR A 89 0.53 -6.37 -8.31
CA TYR A 89 -0.57 -6.31 -9.28
C TYR A 89 -0.50 -5.15 -10.27
N ASN A 90 0.59 -4.39 -10.28
CA ASN A 90 0.82 -3.31 -11.26
C ASN A 90 2.16 -3.39 -11.97
N VAL A 91 2.78 -4.57 -12.06
CA VAL A 91 4.00 -4.76 -12.86
C VAL A 91 3.74 -4.31 -14.29
N ASN A 92 4.57 -3.38 -14.80
CA ASN A 92 4.39 -2.73 -16.09
C ASN A 92 3.02 -2.02 -16.30
N SER A 93 2.30 -1.71 -15.22
CA SER A 93 1.00 -1.04 -15.24
C SER A 93 1.03 0.24 -14.40
N VAL A 94 -0.16 0.78 -14.11
CA VAL A 94 -0.38 1.97 -13.28
C VAL A 94 -0.70 1.54 -11.86
N MET A 95 -0.16 2.25 -10.87
CA MET A 95 -0.58 2.11 -9.47
C MET A 95 -1.90 2.86 -9.28
N ASN A 96 -3.02 2.17 -9.55
CA ASN A 96 -4.37 2.72 -9.45
C ASN A 96 -4.84 2.80 -7.97
N PRO A 97 -5.89 3.57 -7.64
CA PRO A 97 -6.29 3.83 -6.25
C PRO A 97 -6.58 2.55 -5.44
N ILE A 98 -7.23 1.55 -6.04
CA ILE A 98 -7.55 0.26 -5.38
C ILE A 98 -6.26 -0.46 -4.99
N LEU A 99 -5.25 -0.44 -5.86
CA LEU A 99 -3.95 -1.05 -5.56
C LEU A 99 -3.16 -0.26 -4.51
N VAL A 100 -3.33 1.06 -4.41
CA VAL A 100 -2.74 1.85 -3.32
C VAL A 100 -3.37 1.47 -1.99
N GLN A 101 -4.71 1.35 -1.93
CA GLN A 101 -5.42 0.89 -0.75
C GLN A 101 -4.96 -0.51 -0.36
N CYS A 102 -4.86 -1.44 -1.32
CA CYS A 102 -4.42 -2.81 -1.08
C CYS A 102 -2.97 -2.85 -0.58
N LEU A 103 -2.06 -2.08 -1.18
CA LEU A 103 -0.66 -2.04 -0.72
C LEU A 103 -0.52 -1.46 0.69
N GLY A 104 -1.25 -0.39 1.01
CA GLY A 104 -1.22 0.21 2.34
C GLY A 104 -1.88 -0.68 3.39
N LEU A 105 -3.15 -1.02 3.17
CA LEU A 105 -4.02 -1.65 4.16
C LEU A 105 -4.01 -3.18 4.10
N GLY A 106 -3.84 -3.77 2.91
CA GLY A 106 -3.78 -5.22 2.73
C GLY A 106 -2.39 -5.81 2.94
N TYR A 107 -1.34 -5.09 2.57
CA TYR A 107 0.05 -5.51 2.77
C TYR A 107 0.69 -4.85 3.98
N PHE A 108 1.03 -3.55 3.90
CA PHE A 108 1.92 -2.92 4.89
C PHE A 108 1.33 -2.89 6.29
N PHE A 109 0.02 -2.65 6.44
CA PHE A 109 -0.65 -2.77 7.73
C PHE A 109 -0.56 -4.19 8.30
N ASN A 110 -0.61 -5.24 7.46
CA ASN A 110 -0.60 -6.65 7.85
C ASN A 110 0.82 -7.24 7.99
N MET A 111 1.88 -6.44 7.87
CA MET A 111 3.26 -6.89 8.03
C MET A 111 3.70 -6.89 9.50
N TYR A 112 3.04 -7.70 10.31
CA TYR A 112 3.36 -7.89 11.72
C TYR A 112 3.24 -9.35 12.18
N LEU A 113 3.93 -9.67 13.27
CA LEU A 113 3.76 -10.86 14.07
C LEU A 113 2.99 -10.49 15.33
N GLY A 114 1.86 -11.17 15.58
CA GLY A 114 1.03 -10.95 16.77
C GLY A 114 0.06 -9.77 16.62
N GLN A 115 0.55 -8.53 16.65
CA GLN A 115 -0.30 -7.32 16.64
C GLN A 115 0.24 -6.21 15.72
N PRO A 116 -0.63 -5.36 15.13
CA PRO A 116 -0.22 -4.28 14.24
C PRO A 116 0.67 -3.23 14.93
N LEU A 117 1.47 -2.51 14.14
CA LEU A 117 2.36 -1.45 14.63
C LEU A 117 1.61 -0.20 15.15
N VAL A 118 0.34 -0.07 14.79
CA VAL A 118 -0.59 0.96 15.23
C VAL A 118 -1.63 0.33 16.15
N ARG A 119 -2.02 1.04 17.22
CA ARG A 119 -3.06 0.56 18.14
C ARG A 119 -4.44 0.54 17.46
N ARG A 120 -5.37 -0.25 18.00
CA ARG A 120 -6.77 -0.23 17.55
C ARG A 120 -7.35 1.18 17.67
N GLY A 121 -8.10 1.61 16.66
CA GLY A 121 -8.63 2.98 16.54
C GLY A 121 -7.56 4.06 16.42
N GLY A 122 -6.31 3.71 16.11
CA GLY A 122 -5.25 4.68 15.78
C GLY A 122 -5.41 5.23 14.36
N VAL A 123 -4.46 6.04 13.91
CA VAL A 123 -4.49 6.68 12.58
C VAL A 123 -3.37 6.14 11.71
N MET A 124 -3.69 5.81 10.46
CA MET A 124 -2.70 5.45 9.46
C MET A 124 -2.55 6.56 8.42
N ILE A 125 -1.33 7.05 8.21
CA ILE A 125 -1.00 8.11 7.25
C ILE A 125 -0.20 7.49 6.09
N LEU A 126 -0.78 7.54 4.89
CA LEU A 126 -0.22 7.01 3.66
C LEU A 126 0.28 8.14 2.76
N HIS A 127 1.57 8.13 2.43
CA HIS A 127 2.14 9.03 1.43
C HIS A 127 2.10 8.38 0.05
N HIS A 128 1.17 8.81 -0.80
CA HIS A 128 1.06 8.36 -2.18
C HIS A 128 0.19 9.28 -3.05
N PRO A 129 0.57 9.59 -4.31
CA PRO A 129 -0.20 10.49 -5.19
C PRO A 129 -1.57 9.96 -5.60
N THR A 130 -1.78 8.64 -5.53
CA THR A 130 -3.09 7.98 -5.68
C THR A 130 -3.90 8.49 -6.87
N PRO A 131 -3.34 8.43 -8.10
CA PRO A 131 -3.98 9.01 -9.27
C PRO A 131 -5.27 8.27 -9.60
N TRP A 132 -6.32 8.98 -10.04
CA TRP A 132 -7.49 8.36 -10.69
C TRP A 132 -7.12 7.90 -12.11
N GLU A 133 -6.30 6.86 -12.20
CA GLU A 133 -5.77 6.33 -13.46
C GLU A 133 -5.79 4.81 -13.42
N PHE A 134 -6.28 4.19 -14.50
CA PHE A 134 -6.40 2.75 -14.65
C PHE A 134 -5.88 2.32 -16.02
N HIS A 135 -5.19 1.18 -16.06
CA HIS A 135 -4.75 0.60 -17.32
C HIS A 135 -5.88 -0.20 -17.96
N GLN A 136 -6.51 0.35 -18.99
CA GLN A 136 -7.73 -0.20 -19.61
C GLN A 136 -7.61 -1.67 -20.07
N VAL A 137 -6.40 -2.12 -20.44
CA VAL A 137 -6.17 -3.52 -20.87
C VAL A 137 -5.90 -4.46 -19.69
N HIS A 138 -5.22 -3.99 -18.64
CA HIS A 138 -4.80 -4.88 -17.54
C HIS A 138 -5.84 -4.90 -16.43
N HIS A 139 -6.50 -3.77 -16.22
CA HIS A 139 -7.39 -3.51 -15.10
C HIS A 139 -8.79 -3.06 -15.56
N PRO A 140 -9.43 -3.68 -16.57
CA PRO A 140 -10.74 -3.25 -17.05
C PRO A 140 -11.81 -3.30 -15.94
N SER A 141 -11.89 -4.41 -15.20
CA SER A 141 -12.83 -4.55 -14.07
C SER A 141 -12.56 -3.60 -12.90
N TYR A 142 -11.33 -3.08 -12.77
CA TYR A 142 -11.01 -2.09 -11.74
C TYR A 142 -11.63 -0.74 -12.05
N VAL A 143 -11.79 -0.40 -13.34
CA VAL A 143 -12.45 0.84 -13.76
C VAL A 143 -13.88 0.80 -13.25
N ASP A 144 -14.61 -0.26 -13.60
CA ASP A 144 -16.03 -0.38 -13.26
C ASP A 144 -16.23 -0.57 -11.75
N PHE A 145 -15.36 -1.33 -11.07
CA PHE A 145 -15.38 -1.39 -9.60
C PHE A 145 -15.20 -0.01 -8.96
N PHE A 146 -14.27 0.80 -9.46
CA PHE A 146 -14.01 2.12 -8.90
C PHE A 146 -15.13 3.12 -9.23
N ASP A 147 -15.61 3.10 -10.47
CA ASP A 147 -16.54 4.08 -11.00
C ASP A 147 -17.99 3.79 -10.61
N GLU A 148 -18.37 2.51 -10.45
CA GLU A 148 -19.72 2.06 -10.16
C GLU A 148 -19.86 1.52 -8.73
N VAL A 149 -19.07 0.50 -8.35
CA VAL A 149 -19.24 -0.17 -7.05
C VAL A 149 -18.88 0.77 -5.89
N LEU A 150 -17.69 1.38 -5.92
CA LEU A 150 -17.26 2.34 -4.89
C LEU A 150 -18.03 3.67 -4.93
N ALA A 151 -18.83 3.93 -5.97
CA ALA A 151 -19.78 5.05 -5.94
C ALA A 151 -20.98 4.76 -5.03
N GLU A 152 -21.39 3.49 -4.93
CA GLU A 152 -22.53 3.07 -4.12
C GLU A 152 -22.13 2.79 -2.66
N THR A 153 -21.04 2.05 -2.45
CA THR A 153 -20.59 1.67 -1.10
C THR A 153 -19.11 1.34 -1.06
N THR A 154 -18.49 1.61 0.09
CA THR A 154 -17.11 1.20 0.40
C THR A 154 -17.06 0.04 1.39
N ASP A 155 -18.22 -0.40 1.91
CA ASP A 155 -18.33 -1.49 2.88
C ASP A 155 -18.08 -2.86 2.23
N PRO A 156 -17.04 -3.62 2.63
CA PRO A 156 -16.69 -4.91 2.01
C PRO A 156 -17.85 -5.92 2.01
N ALA A 157 -18.61 -6.02 3.10
CA ALA A 157 -19.70 -7.00 3.20
C ALA A 157 -20.87 -6.66 2.26
N ALA A 158 -21.24 -5.39 2.17
CA ALA A 158 -22.23 -4.94 1.18
C ALA A 158 -21.75 -5.13 -0.26
N ILE A 159 -20.46 -4.92 -0.52
CA ILE A 159 -19.85 -5.13 -1.85
C ILE A 159 -19.94 -6.61 -2.26
N GLU A 160 -19.51 -7.51 -1.37
CA GLU A 160 -19.56 -8.96 -1.57
C GLU A 160 -20.98 -9.43 -1.90
N ALA A 161 -21.94 -9.06 -1.05
CA ALA A 161 -23.32 -9.52 -1.15
C ALA A 161 -24.03 -9.03 -2.43
N LYS A 162 -23.69 -7.84 -2.94
CA LYS A 162 -24.40 -7.21 -4.06
C LYS A 162 -23.75 -7.41 -5.41
N PHE A 163 -22.43 -7.38 -5.50
CA PHE A 163 -21.73 -7.19 -6.77
C PHE A 163 -20.77 -8.31 -7.13
N GLU A 164 -20.16 -8.97 -6.15
CA GLU A 164 -19.04 -9.89 -6.39
C GLU A 164 -19.39 -11.01 -7.36
N GLN A 165 -20.53 -11.69 -7.13
CA GLN A 165 -20.95 -12.80 -7.96
C GLN A 165 -21.17 -12.38 -9.42
N GLN A 166 -21.76 -11.19 -9.64
CA GLN A 166 -21.97 -10.66 -10.99
C GLN A 166 -20.64 -10.48 -11.72
N TYR A 167 -19.66 -9.82 -11.08
CA TYR A 167 -18.34 -9.60 -11.69
C TYR A 167 -17.55 -10.89 -11.85
N ALA A 168 -17.73 -11.86 -10.96
CA ALA A 168 -17.08 -13.16 -11.04
C ALA A 168 -17.60 -14.02 -12.19
N GLN A 169 -18.88 -13.86 -12.55
CA GLN A 169 -19.54 -14.66 -13.58
C GLN A 169 -19.74 -13.92 -14.91
N ASP A 170 -19.35 -12.65 -15.00
CA ASP A 170 -19.51 -11.83 -16.19
C ASP A 170 -18.75 -12.45 -17.39
N PRO A 171 -19.46 -12.80 -18.50
CA PRO A 171 -18.83 -13.36 -19.68
C PRO A 171 -17.80 -12.43 -20.35
N TRP A 172 -17.98 -11.11 -20.23
CA TRP A 172 -17.07 -10.11 -20.80
C TRP A 172 -15.73 -10.11 -20.06
N TYR A 173 -15.73 -10.01 -18.73
CA TYR A 173 -14.47 -10.08 -17.97
C TYR A 173 -13.82 -11.45 -18.09
N THR A 174 -14.61 -12.53 -18.14
CA THR A 174 -14.09 -13.87 -18.40
C THR A 174 -13.38 -13.94 -19.75
N HIS A 175 -13.96 -13.33 -20.79
CA HIS A 175 -13.34 -13.25 -22.12
C HIS A 175 -12.03 -12.46 -22.09
N LEU A 176 -12.02 -11.27 -21.46
CA LEU A 176 -10.81 -10.44 -21.34
C LEU A 176 -9.70 -11.15 -20.55
N TYR A 177 -10.04 -11.83 -19.46
CA TYR A 177 -9.08 -12.60 -18.66
C TYR A 177 -8.46 -13.75 -19.46
N ARG A 178 -9.27 -14.46 -20.26
CA ARG A 178 -8.82 -15.64 -21.03
C ARG A 178 -8.08 -15.29 -22.32
N ASN A 179 -8.42 -14.18 -22.97
CA ASN A 179 -7.98 -13.87 -24.33
C ASN A 179 -7.20 -12.55 -24.44
N SER A 180 -6.97 -11.86 -23.33
CA SER A 180 -6.20 -10.62 -23.27
C SER A 180 -5.22 -10.66 -22.08
N TYR A 181 -4.73 -9.50 -21.66
CA TYR A 181 -3.80 -9.33 -20.52
C TYR A 181 -4.50 -8.82 -19.25
N ALA A 182 -5.83 -8.99 -19.17
CA ALA A 182 -6.63 -8.47 -18.07
C ALA A 182 -6.57 -9.38 -16.84
N TYR A 183 -6.68 -8.79 -15.65
CA TYR A 183 -7.06 -9.53 -14.44
C TYR A 183 -8.51 -10.01 -14.53
N HIS A 184 -8.84 -11.06 -13.75
CA HIS A 184 -10.21 -11.56 -13.65
C HIS A 184 -11.18 -10.49 -13.14
N GLY A 185 -12.45 -10.58 -13.52
CA GLY A 185 -13.50 -9.62 -13.15
C GLY A 185 -13.61 -9.38 -11.65
N VAL A 186 -13.49 -10.44 -10.86
CA VAL A 186 -13.54 -10.40 -9.38
C VAL A 186 -12.26 -9.87 -8.71
N HIS A 187 -11.15 -9.75 -9.43
CA HIS A 187 -9.87 -9.40 -8.82
C HIS A 187 -9.82 -8.07 -8.03
N PRO A 188 -10.45 -6.94 -8.47
CA PRO A 188 -10.48 -5.72 -7.66
C PRO A 188 -11.21 -5.88 -6.32
N PHE A 189 -12.17 -6.81 -6.22
CA PHE A 189 -12.90 -7.10 -4.98
C PHE A 189 -11.95 -7.67 -3.92
N TYR A 190 -11.17 -8.68 -4.29
CA TYR A 190 -10.20 -9.27 -3.36
C TYR A 190 -9.11 -8.28 -2.96
N MET A 191 -8.69 -7.38 -3.86
CA MET A 191 -7.76 -6.30 -3.50
C MET A 191 -8.37 -5.34 -2.47
N TRP A 192 -9.67 -5.04 -2.60
CA TRP A 192 -10.38 -4.20 -1.65
C TRP A 192 -10.53 -4.88 -0.28
N TYR A 193 -10.97 -6.14 -0.27
CA TYR A 193 -11.21 -6.91 0.95
C TYR A 193 -9.94 -7.20 1.74
N TRP A 194 -8.79 -7.24 1.07
CA TRP A 194 -7.54 -7.48 1.76
C TRP A 194 -7.25 -6.39 2.79
N GLY A 195 -7.71 -5.16 2.54
CA GLY A 195 -7.64 -4.06 3.49
C GLY A 195 -8.76 -4.03 4.52
N ALA A 196 -9.76 -4.93 4.48
CA ALA A 196 -10.94 -4.89 5.35
C ALA A 196 -10.58 -4.96 6.84
N HIS A 197 -9.66 -5.85 7.21
CA HIS A 197 -9.16 -5.95 8.59
C HIS A 197 -8.56 -4.62 9.08
N ALA A 198 -7.74 -3.97 8.26
CA ALA A 198 -7.14 -2.68 8.61
C ALA A 198 -8.20 -1.57 8.72
N MET A 199 -9.17 -1.53 7.79
CA MET A 199 -10.26 -0.57 7.80
C MET A 199 -11.09 -0.68 9.08
N GLU A 200 -11.45 -1.90 9.49
CA GLU A 200 -12.17 -2.14 10.75
C GLU A 200 -11.30 -1.82 11.97
N TYR A 201 -10.06 -2.31 12.00
CA TYR A 201 -9.16 -2.13 13.14
C TYR A 201 -8.83 -0.66 13.42
N LEU A 202 -8.79 0.17 12.37
CA LEU A 202 -8.52 1.61 12.46
C LEU A 202 -9.79 2.47 12.57
N ASP A 203 -10.98 1.89 12.59
CA ASP A 203 -12.26 2.63 12.48
C ASP A 203 -12.29 3.58 11.27
N ASN A 204 -11.73 3.14 10.14
CA ASN A 204 -11.51 3.93 8.92
C ASN A 204 -10.67 5.22 9.08
N ASN A 205 -9.86 5.32 10.13
CA ASN A 205 -8.94 6.45 10.33
C ASN A 205 -7.68 6.36 9.46
N VAL A 206 -7.87 6.45 8.14
CA VAL A 206 -6.80 6.43 7.13
C VAL A 206 -6.73 7.78 6.41
N LEU A 207 -5.54 8.35 6.36
CA LEU A 207 -5.25 9.66 5.76
C LEU A 207 -4.24 9.51 4.61
N PHE A 208 -4.54 10.10 3.45
CA PHE A 208 -3.64 10.11 2.31
C PHE A 208 -2.98 11.48 2.14
N VAL A 209 -1.65 11.54 2.24
CA VAL A 209 -0.88 12.77 2.00
C VAL A 209 -0.44 12.82 0.54
N GLY A 210 -0.80 13.92 -0.14
CA GLY A 210 -0.47 14.14 -1.54
C GLY A 210 -1.32 13.36 -2.54
N GLY A 211 -2.34 12.63 -2.06
CA GLY A 211 -3.27 11.87 -2.90
C GLY A 211 -4.25 12.75 -3.68
N ASP A 212 -4.69 12.28 -4.85
CA ASP A 212 -5.80 12.89 -5.58
C ASP A 212 -7.06 12.89 -4.68
N ARG A 213 -7.55 14.10 -4.36
CA ARG A 213 -8.67 14.29 -3.42
C ARG A 213 -9.96 13.62 -3.88
N ARG A 214 -10.19 13.50 -5.19
CA ARG A 214 -11.39 12.84 -5.72
C ARG A 214 -11.25 11.33 -5.62
N ALA A 215 -10.10 10.78 -5.99
CA ALA A 215 -9.84 9.35 -5.90
C ALA A 215 -9.88 8.85 -4.45
N VAL A 216 -9.20 9.55 -3.53
CA VAL A 216 -9.17 9.22 -2.10
C VAL A 216 -10.58 9.27 -1.50
N ARG A 217 -11.37 10.28 -1.86
CA ARG A 217 -12.76 10.39 -1.41
C ARG A 217 -13.65 9.27 -1.96
N ARG A 218 -13.46 8.86 -3.22
CA ARG A 218 -14.20 7.73 -3.81
C ARG A 218 -13.97 6.44 -3.03
N MET A 219 -12.77 6.26 -2.50
CA MET A 219 -12.42 5.12 -1.62
C MET A 219 -12.94 5.26 -0.17
N GLY A 220 -13.65 6.34 0.17
CA GLY A 220 -14.16 6.55 1.53
C GLY A 220 -13.13 7.10 2.53
N PHE A 221 -11.95 7.53 2.07
CA PHE A 221 -10.87 8.04 2.92
C PHE A 221 -10.73 9.57 2.83
N ARG A 222 -9.85 10.13 3.67
CA ARG A 222 -9.57 11.56 3.73
C ARG A 222 -8.19 11.87 3.14
N ALA A 223 -8.11 12.92 2.33
CA ALA A 223 -6.85 13.41 1.75
C ALA A 223 -6.37 14.67 2.47
N ALA A 224 -5.08 14.73 2.77
CA ALA A 224 -4.38 15.87 3.35
C ALA A 224 -3.39 16.47 2.33
N SER A 225 -3.25 17.80 2.32
CA SER A 225 -2.31 18.49 1.42
C SER A 225 -0.86 18.34 1.86
N SER A 226 -0.62 18.24 3.17
CA SER A 226 0.70 18.09 3.77
C SER A 226 0.67 17.11 4.94
N PHE A 227 1.85 16.70 5.40
CA PHE A 227 1.97 15.88 6.60
C PHE A 227 1.49 16.63 7.86
N ALA A 228 1.75 17.93 7.95
CA ALA A 228 1.25 18.77 9.05
C ALA A 228 -0.29 18.80 9.08
N ASP A 229 -0.95 18.93 7.93
CA ASP A 229 -2.41 18.87 7.86
C ASP A 229 -2.93 17.48 8.28
N ALA A 230 -2.24 16.40 7.89
CA ALA A 230 -2.62 15.06 8.30
C ALA A 230 -2.50 14.86 9.82
N LEU A 231 -1.47 15.43 10.47
CA LEU A 231 -1.32 15.40 11.92
C LEU A 231 -2.43 16.19 12.62
N GLU A 232 -2.81 17.35 12.09
CA GLU A 232 -3.93 18.13 12.65
C GLU A 232 -5.26 17.37 12.48
N MET A 233 -5.50 16.74 11.32
CA MET A 233 -6.68 15.90 11.09
C MET A 233 -6.73 14.65 11.97
N ALA A 234 -5.55 14.12 12.35
CA ALA A 234 -5.44 12.96 13.24
C ALA A 234 -5.76 13.33 14.70
N ARG A 235 -5.56 14.60 15.09
CA ARG A 235 -5.66 15.10 16.47
C ARG A 235 -7.00 14.79 17.13
N ASP A 236 -8.10 14.83 16.38
CA ASP A 236 -9.44 14.50 16.87
C ASP A 236 -9.56 13.04 17.36
N VAL A 237 -8.69 12.15 16.87
CA VAL A 237 -8.68 10.72 17.16
C VAL A 237 -7.62 10.35 18.21
N VAL A 238 -6.44 10.96 18.12
CA VAL A 238 -5.26 10.55 18.91
C VAL A 238 -4.78 11.60 19.92
N GLY A 239 -5.43 12.76 19.99
CA GLY A 239 -5.05 13.86 20.87
C GLY A 239 -3.83 14.64 20.39
N SER A 240 -3.30 15.51 21.24
CA SER A 240 -2.26 16.48 20.89
C SER A 240 -0.81 15.99 21.04
N SER A 241 -0.60 14.80 21.62
CA SER A 241 0.75 14.25 21.84
C SER A 241 0.80 12.74 21.53
N PRO A 242 0.55 12.34 20.27
CA PRO A 242 0.56 10.93 19.87
C PRO A 242 1.98 10.37 19.80
N ARG A 243 2.13 9.06 20.06
CA ARG A 243 3.28 8.28 19.62
C ARG A 243 3.17 8.01 18.12
N ILE A 244 4.21 8.33 17.37
CA ILE A 244 4.23 8.20 15.91
C ILE A 244 5.34 7.23 15.50
N THR A 245 5.00 6.23 14.69
CA THR A 245 5.97 5.36 14.05
C THR A 245 5.99 5.62 12.55
N TYR A 246 7.18 5.87 11.98
CA TYR A 246 7.40 5.89 10.54
C TYR A 246 8.07 4.58 10.12
N LEU A 247 7.34 3.73 9.40
CA LEU A 247 7.89 2.51 8.84
C LEU A 247 8.44 2.81 7.44
N HIS A 248 9.76 2.88 7.34
CA HIS A 248 10.46 3.13 6.08
C HIS A 248 10.51 1.84 5.26
N SER A 249 9.71 1.76 4.21
CA SER A 249 9.67 0.63 3.26
C SER A 249 9.77 1.11 1.82
N PRO A 250 10.44 0.36 0.92
CA PRO A 250 11.21 -0.89 1.11
C PRO A 250 12.58 -0.70 1.82
N PRO A 251 13.24 -1.78 2.31
CA PRO A 251 12.88 -3.20 2.16
C PRO A 251 11.66 -3.61 3.00
N LEU A 252 11.09 -4.78 2.68
CA LEU A 252 9.99 -5.37 3.47
C LEU A 252 10.49 -5.72 4.87
N ALA A 253 9.72 -5.36 5.89
CA ALA A 253 9.96 -5.70 7.28
C ALA A 253 8.70 -6.34 7.86
N LEU A 254 8.87 -7.34 8.73
CA LEU A 254 7.85 -7.96 9.55
C LEU A 254 8.03 -7.42 10.97
N THR A 255 7.05 -6.73 11.53
CA THR A 255 7.22 -6.12 12.86
C THR A 255 6.75 -7.03 14.00
N GLU A 256 7.51 -7.15 15.07
CA GLU A 256 7.08 -7.79 16.33
C GLU A 256 6.99 -6.72 17.40
N VAL A 257 5.77 -6.39 17.81
CA VAL A 257 5.53 -5.39 18.86
C VAL A 257 5.64 -6.04 20.24
N ARG A 258 6.56 -5.54 21.06
CA ARG A 258 6.80 -5.96 22.46
C ARG A 258 6.15 -5.04 23.48
#